data_AF-A0A2P2BT29-F1
#
_entry.id   AF-A0A2P2BT29-F1
#
_cell.length_a   1.000
_cell.length_b   1.000
_cell.length_c   1.000
_cell.angle_alpha   90.00
_cell.angle_beta   90.00
_cell.angle_gamma   90.00
#
_symmetry.space_group_name_H-M   'P 1'
#
loop_
_entity.id
_entity.type
_entity.pdbx_description
1 polymer ?
#
loop_
_entity_poly.entity_id
_entity_poly.type
_entity_poly.pdbx_seq_one_letter_code
_entity_poly.pdbx_strand_id
1 'polypeptide(L)'
;MLKQLSKNQYVKMTKVNDKEKEVEYGVVLNKNEDNYEIMTIGFINKNGNFLEYPIESYNLVDTYNIDDAYFDEVKENEVRRKMNIWMEEHYRH
;
A
#
# COMPACT_ATOMS: atom_id res chain seq x y z
N MET A 1 -2.16 -11.21 8.81
CA MET A 1 -0.74 -10.92 8.57
C MET A 1 -0.18 -11.91 7.55
N LEU A 2 0.27 -11.41 6.41
CA LEU A 2 0.94 -12.20 5.39
C LEU A 2 2.37 -12.55 5.84
N LYS A 3 2.78 -13.81 5.65
CA LYS A 3 4.14 -14.25 5.95
C LYS A 3 5.16 -13.83 4.89
N GLN A 4 4.68 -13.54 3.69
CA GLN A 4 5.49 -13.12 2.55
C GLN A 4 4.59 -12.39 1.55
N LEU A 5 5.11 -11.33 0.93
CA LEU A 5 4.42 -10.61 -0.15
C LEU A 5 4.93 -11.05 -1.52
N SER A 6 4.04 -10.99 -2.51
CA SER A 6 4.34 -11.27 -3.91
C SER A 6 4.38 -9.98 -4.72
N LYS A 7 5.16 -9.96 -5.81
CA LYS A 7 5.15 -8.85 -6.76
C LYS A 7 3.75 -8.62 -7.35
N ASN A 8 3.39 -7.36 -7.56
CA ASN A 8 2.07 -6.88 -7.98
C ASN A 8 0.93 -7.20 -7.00
N GLN A 9 1.24 -7.62 -5.77
CA GLN A 9 0.23 -7.84 -4.75
C GLN A 9 -0.24 -6.50 -4.17
N TYR A 10 -1.55 -6.32 -4.05
CA TYR A 10 -2.12 -5.22 -3.28
C TYR A 10 -2.09 -5.54 -1.80
N VAL A 11 -1.54 -4.61 -1.05
CA VAL A 11 -1.30 -4.75 0.37
C VAL A 11 -1.90 -3.59 1.14
N LYS A 12 -2.50 -3.94 2.27
CA LYS A 12 -2.92 -3.05 3.34
C LYS A 12 -1.79 -3.03 4.37
N MET A 13 -1.30 -1.85 4.69
CA MET A 13 -0.17 -1.61 5.58
C MET A 13 -0.68 -0.91 6.83
N THR A 14 -0.39 -1.46 8.00
CA THR A 14 -0.67 -0.80 9.28
C THR A 14 0.65 -0.57 9.99
N LYS A 15 1.07 0.70 10.14
CA LYS A 15 2.35 1.06 10.77
C LYS A 15 2.36 0.64 12.24
N VAL A 16 3.48 0.08 12.72
CA VAL A 16 3.58 -0.50 14.07
C VAL A 16 3.65 0.57 15.17
N ASN A 17 4.27 1.72 14.89
CA ASN A 17 4.61 2.73 15.91
C ASN A 17 3.62 3.89 16.04
N ASP A 18 2.51 3.86 15.30
CA ASP A 18 1.65 5.03 15.20
C ASP A 18 0.50 5.00 16.21
N LYS A 19 0.38 6.06 17.03
CA LYS A 19 -0.66 6.17 18.08
C LYS A 19 -2.06 6.25 17.50
N GLU A 20 -2.16 6.71 16.24
CA GLU A 20 -3.33 6.55 15.40
C GLU A 20 -3.00 5.45 14.39
N LYS A 21 -3.79 4.38 14.32
CA LYS A 21 -3.57 3.27 13.37
C LYS A 21 -3.78 3.78 11.94
N GLU A 22 -2.79 4.45 11.37
CA GLU A 22 -2.82 4.85 9.98
C GLU A 22 -2.75 3.59 9.12
N VAL A 23 -3.78 3.44 8.28
CA VAL A 23 -3.89 2.33 7.34
C VAL A 23 -3.63 2.88 5.95
N GLU A 24 -2.52 2.44 5.38
CA GLU A 24 -2.12 2.74 4.02
C GLU A 24 -2.37 1.54 3.12
N TYR A 25 -2.49 1.80 1.83
CA TYR A 25 -2.70 0.80 0.80
C TYR A 25 -1.71 1.02 -0.31
N GLY A 26 -1.12 -0.06 -0.80
CA GLY A 26 -0.11 0.00 -1.84
C GLY A 26 -0.01 -1.26 -2.67
N VAL A 27 0.88 -1.23 -3.65
CA VAL A 27 1.23 -2.36 -4.51
C VAL A 27 2.71 -2.70 -4.34
N VAL A 28 2.99 -3.98 -4.17
CA VAL A 28 4.37 -4.48 -4.06
C VAL A 28 5.02 -4.46 -5.43
N LEU A 29 6.06 -3.66 -5.60
CA LEU A 29 6.80 -3.57 -6.87
C LEU A 29 7.90 -4.62 -6.94
N ASN A 30 8.67 -4.75 -5.86
CA ASN A 30 9.77 -5.71 -5.73
C ASN A 30 9.85 -6.26 -4.31
N LYS A 31 10.49 -7.42 -4.20
CA LYS A 31 10.80 -8.10 -2.95
C LYS A 31 12.31 -8.33 -2.88
N ASN A 32 12.92 -7.85 -1.79
CA ASN A 32 14.29 -8.18 -1.40
C ASN A 32 14.27 -9.17 -0.22
N GLU A 33 15.43 -9.59 0.28
CA GLU A 33 15.51 -10.61 1.36
C GLU A 33 14.69 -10.22 2.60
N ASP A 34 14.90 -9.00 3.09
CA ASP A 34 14.27 -8.50 4.33
C ASP A 34 13.30 -7.31 4.11
N ASN A 35 13.17 -6.86 2.86
CA ASN A 35 12.52 -5.59 2.54
C ASN A 35 11.56 -5.72 1.35
N TYR A 36 10.56 -4.84 1.32
CA TYR A 36 9.65 -4.68 0.20
C TYR A 36 9.72 -3.26 -0.35
N GLU A 37 9.83 -3.14 -1.68
CA GLU A 37 9.56 -1.87 -2.36
C GLU A 37 8.07 -1.82 -2.64
N ILE A 38 7.38 -0.91 -1.96
CA ILE A 38 5.92 -0.77 -2.06
C ILE A 38 5.61 0.62 -2.57
N MET A 39 4.77 0.67 -3.60
CA MET A 39 4.17 1.91 -4.05
C MET A 39 2.90 2.16 -3.26
N THR A 40 2.90 3.21 -2.46
CA THR A 40 1.75 3.65 -1.69
C THR A 40 0.79 4.41 -2.59
N ILE A 41 -0.45 3.91 -2.68
CA ILE A 41 -1.51 4.47 -3.54
C ILE A 41 -2.42 5.40 -2.75
N GLY A 42 -2.67 5.10 -1.48
CA GLY A 42 -3.60 5.87 -0.67
C GLY A 42 -3.72 5.38 0.76
N PHE A 43 -4.65 5.98 1.50
CA PHE A 43 -4.89 5.67 2.91
C PHE A 43 -6.39 5.73 3.24
N ILE A 44 -6.76 5.15 4.39
CA ILE A 44 -8.10 5.31 4.95
C ILE A 44 -8.09 6.45 5.95
N ASN A 45 -8.92 7.47 5.71
CA ASN A 45 -9.06 8.58 6.64
C ASN A 45 -9.88 8.20 7.89
N LYS A 46 -9.98 9.12 8.86
CA LYS A 46 -10.73 8.91 10.12
C LYS A 46 -12.22 8.57 9.92
N ASN A 47 -12.78 8.86 8.74
CA ASN A 47 -14.16 8.56 8.40
C ASN A 47 -14.33 7.19 7.70
N GLY A 48 -13.26 6.41 7.54
CA GLY A 48 -13.30 5.11 6.85
C GLY A 48 -13.27 5.20 5.33
N ASN A 49 -13.05 6.39 4.77
CA ASN A 49 -13.02 6.60 3.32
C ASN A 49 -11.60 6.45 2.77
N PHE A 50 -11.47 5.71 1.67
CA PHE A 50 -10.22 5.59 0.94
C PHE A 50 -9.94 6.88 0.16
N LEU A 51 -8.76 7.45 0.37
CA LEU A 51 -8.25 8.62 -0.32
C LEU A 51 -6.94 8.27 -1.02
N GLU A 52 -6.84 8.65 -2.29
CA GLU A 52 -5.66 8.41 -3.12
C GLU A 52 -4.61 9.50 -2.90
N TYR A 53 -3.34 9.13 -2.94
CA TYR A 53 -2.24 10.09 -2.94
C TYR A 53 -2.11 10.74 -4.32
N PRO A 54 -1.88 12.06 -4.40
CA PRO A 54 -1.62 12.73 -5.66
C PRO A 54 -0.27 12.29 -6.24
N ILE A 55 -0.22 12.01 -7.54
CA ILE A 55 0.98 11.53 -8.25
C ILE A 55 2.12 12.55 -8.25
N GLU A 56 1.79 13.84 -8.11
CA GLU A 56 2.78 14.92 -7.98
C GLU A 56 3.59 14.82 -6.67
N SER A 57 3.23 13.92 -5.75
CA SER A 57 4.00 13.64 -4.54
C SER A 57 5.32 12.96 -4.92
N TYR A 58 6.43 13.58 -4.53
CA TYR A 58 7.75 13.28 -5.09
C TYR A 58 8.29 11.86 -4.83
N ASN A 59 7.70 11.05 -3.95
CA ASN A 59 8.05 9.64 -3.77
C ASN A 59 6.82 8.85 -3.31
N LEU A 60 6.18 8.13 -4.22
CA LEU A 60 5.13 7.16 -3.88
C LEU A 60 5.69 5.78 -3.57
N VAL A 61 6.98 5.55 -3.85
CA VAL A 61 7.64 4.26 -3.63
C VAL A 61 8.51 4.36 -2.39
N ASP A 62 8.18 3.56 -1.40
CA ASP A 62 8.92 3.45 -0.14
C ASP A 62 9.45 2.03 0.05
N THR A 63 10.58 1.94 0.73
CA THR A 63 11.15 0.66 1.17
C THR A 63 10.69 0.40 2.59
N TYR A 64 9.96 -0.69 2.79
CA TYR A 64 9.54 -1.14 4.11
C TYR A 64 10.31 -2.40 4.50
N ASN A 65 10.93 -2.40 5.68
CA ASN A 65 11.40 -3.64 6.28
C ASN A 65 10.18 -4.47 6.72
N ILE A 66 10.32 -5.79 6.79
CA ILE A 66 9.25 -6.70 7.22
C ILE A 66 8.66 -6.30 8.59
N ASP A 67 9.46 -5.70 9.46
CA ASP A 67 9.07 -5.34 10.82
C ASP A 67 8.48 -3.91 10.96
N ASP A 68 8.51 -3.10 9.90
CA ASP A 68 8.06 -1.69 9.96
C ASP A 68 6.53 -1.55 9.97
N ALA A 69 5.83 -2.53 9.40
CA ALA A 69 4.38 -2.52 9.26
C ALA A 69 3.79 -3.94 9.29
N TYR A 70 2.53 -4.03 9.70
CA TYR A 70 1.71 -5.21 9.46
C TYR A 70 1.17 -5.18 8.03
N PHE A 71 1.51 -6.22 7.25
CA PHE A 71 1.01 -6.38 5.90
C PHE A 71 -0.14 -7.39 5.83
N ASP A 72 -1.25 -6.98 5.25
CA ASP A 72 -2.39 -7.80 4.92
C ASP A 72 -2.74 -7.68 3.44
N GLU A 73 -3.34 -8.72 2.86
CA GLU A 73 -3.88 -8.63 1.51
C GLU A 73 -5.10 -7.70 1.51
N VAL A 74 -5.23 -6.86 0.48
CA VAL A 74 -6.43 -6.05 0.27
C VAL A 74 -7.60 -6.94 -0.13
N LYS A 75 -8.57 -7.10 0.77
CA LYS A 75 -9.78 -7.93 0.57
C LYS A 75 -11.02 -7.09 0.29
N GLU A 76 -10.96 -5.80 0.59
CA GLU A 76 -12.04 -4.85 0.38
C GLU A 76 -12.20 -4.54 -1.12
N ASN A 77 -13.22 -5.12 -1.76
CA ASN A 77 -13.45 -5.01 -3.20
C ASN A 77 -13.48 -3.56 -3.72
N GLU A 78 -14.08 -2.64 -2.95
CA GLU A 78 -14.15 -1.23 -3.33
C GLU A 78 -12.75 -0.60 -3.39
N VAL A 79 -11.94 -0.83 -2.35
CA VAL A 79 -10.57 -0.29 -2.28
C VAL A 79 -9.72 -0.89 -3.38
N ARG A 80 -9.79 -2.22 -3.57
CA ARG A 80 -9.10 -2.92 -4.65
C ARG A 80 -9.47 -2.38 -6.03
N ARG A 81 -10.74 -2.04 -6.26
CA ARG A 81 -11.19 -1.41 -7.52
C ARG A 81 -10.59 -0.02 -7.71
N LYS A 82 -10.55 0.82 -6.67
CA LYS A 82 -9.93 2.16 -6.74
C LYS A 82 -8.43 2.07 -7.01
N MET A 83 -7.73 1.18 -6.32
CA MET A 83 -6.30 0.90 -6.57
C MET A 83 -6.04 0.43 -8.01
N ASN A 84 -6.88 -0.44 -8.56
CA ASN A 84 -6.77 -0.87 -9.96
C ASN A 84 -6.90 0.32 -10.93
N ILE A 85 -7.93 1.16 -10.76
CA ILE A 85 -8.16 2.33 -11.62
C ILE A 85 -6.95 3.26 -11.55
N TRP A 86 -6.50 3.57 -10.34
CA TRP A 86 -5.33 4.42 -10.14
C TRP A 86 -4.08 3.86 -10.83
N MET A 87 -3.82 2.55 -10.73
CA MET A 87 -2.69 1.91 -11.41
C MET A 87 -2.80 1.95 -12.94
N GLU A 88 -4.01 1.81 -13.48
CA GLU A 88 -4.27 1.88 -14.92
C GLU A 88 -4.09 3.31 -15.47
N GLU A 89 -4.50 4.32 -14.71
CA GLU A 89 -4.40 5.73 -15.09
C GLU A 89 -2.97 6.27 -15.03
N HIS A 90 -2.14 5.76 -14.11
CA HIS A 90 -0.86 6.39 -13.76
C HIS A 90 0.38 5.53 -14.00
N TYR A 91 0.26 4.21 -14.21
CA TYR A 91 1.43 3.33 -14.21
C TYR A 91 1.46 2.22 -15.28
N ARG A 92 0.35 1.95 -15.99
CA ARG A 92 0.40 1.02 -17.14
C ARG A 92 0.95 1.72 -18.39
N HIS A 93 2.26 1.57 -18.61
CA HIS A 93 2.91 1.72 -19.91
C HIS A 93 3.64 0.43 -20.28
#